data_AF-A0A096AY05-F1
#
_entry.id   AF-A0A096AY05-F1
#
_cell.length_a   1.000
_cell.length_b   1.000
_cell.length_c   1.000
_cell.angle_alpha   90.00
_cell.angle_beta   90.00
_cell.angle_gamma   90.00
#
_symmetry.space_group_name_H-M   'P 1'
#
loop_
_entity.id
_entity.type
_entity.pdbx_description
1 polymer ?
#
loop_
_entity_poly.entity_id
_entity_poly.type
_entity_poly.pdbx_seq_one_letter_code
_entity_poly.pdbx_strand_id
1 'polypeptide(L)' 'MWILVFFDLPTETKKEKKAYIDFRKFLIKDGFTMFQFSIYVRHCSSMENAEVHKKRIHNNLPNTGKV' A
#
# COMPACT_ATOMS: atom_id res chain seq x y z
N MET A 1 -15.77 2.28 7.21
CA MET A 1 -15.54 2.26 5.73
C MET A 1 -14.27 1.48 5.43
N TRP A 2 -14.11 0.99 4.20
CA TRP A 2 -12.95 0.19 3.82
C TRP A 2 -12.11 0.91 2.77
N ILE A 3 -10.79 0.91 2.98
CA ILE A 3 -9.82 1.27 1.95
C ILE A 3 -9.27 -0.03 1.38
N LEU A 4 -9.27 -0.12 0.05
CA LEU A 4 -8.61 -1.18 -0.69
C LEU A 4 -7.46 -0.55 -1.49
N VAL A 5 -6.28 -1.12 -1.37
CA VAL A 5 -5.08 -0.72 -2.11
C VAL A 5 -4.73 -1.84 -3.08
N PHE A 6 -4.83 -1.54 -4.37
CA PHE A 6 -4.41 -2.41 -5.46
C PHE A 6 -3.10 -1.88 -5.98
N PHE A 7 -2.09 -2.74 -6.15
CA PHE A 7 -0.82 -2.30 -6.72
C PHE A 7 -0.18 -3.37 -7.56
N ASP A 8 0.48 -2.93 -8.62
CA ASP A 8 1.33 -3.76 -9.45
C ASP A 8 2.72 -3.13 -9.51
N LEU A 9 3.66 -3.76 -8.80
CA LEU A 9 5.04 -3.32 -8.71
C LEU A 9 5.93 -4.37 -9.39
N PRO A 10 6.90 -3.94 -10.22
CA PRO A 10 7.82 -4.87 -10.84
C PRO A 10 8.65 -5.60 -9.77
N THR A 11 9.15 -6.79 -10.10
CA THR A 11 9.92 -7.64 -9.16
C THR A 11 11.10 -8.35 -9.82
N GLU A 12 11.55 -7.91 -10.99
CA GLU A 12 12.61 -8.61 -11.73
C GLU A 12 14.00 -8.31 -11.15
N THR A 13 14.27 -7.06 -10.85
CA THR A 13 15.56 -6.62 -10.31
C THR A 13 15.60 -6.60 -8.78
N LYS A 14 16.80 -6.64 -8.19
CA LYS A 14 16.98 -6.51 -6.73
C LYS A 14 16.42 -5.19 -6.19
N LYS A 15 16.52 -4.09 -6.95
CA LYS A 15 16.00 -2.77 -6.56
C LYS A 15 14.47 -2.77 -6.50
N GLU A 16 13.83 -3.37 -7.49
CA GLU A 16 12.37 -3.48 -7.58
C GLU A 16 11.80 -4.39 -6.47
N LYS A 17 12.42 -5.56 -6.24
CA LYS A 17 12.07 -6.43 -5.10
C LYS A 17 12.16 -5.69 -3.77
N LYS A 18 13.20 -4.87 -3.59
CA LYS A 18 13.36 -4.04 -2.39
C LYS A 18 12.23 -3.01 -2.28
N ALA A 19 11.88 -2.31 -3.36
CA ALA A 19 10.77 -1.36 -3.37
C ALA A 19 9.42 -2.02 -3.04
N TYR A 20 9.14 -3.20 -3.60
CA TYR A 20 7.97 -4.01 -3.26
C TYR A 20 7.94 -4.35 -1.76
N ILE A 21 9.05 -4.86 -1.22
CA ILE A 21 9.16 -5.24 0.19
C ILE A 21 8.96 -4.03 1.10
N ASP A 22 9.56 -2.89 0.76
CA ASP A 22 9.49 -1.68 1.55
C ASP A 22 8.06 -1.09 1.54
N PHE A 23 7.40 -1.05 0.38
CA PHE A 23 5.99 -0.63 0.27
C PHE A 23 5.04 -1.56 1.03
N ARG A 24 5.23 -2.88 0.91
CA ARG A 24 4.48 -3.88 1.70
C ARG A 24 4.65 -3.67 3.20
N LYS A 25 5.88 -3.47 3.67
CA LYS A 25 6.16 -3.21 5.10
C LYS A 25 5.49 -1.91 5.57
N PHE A 26 5.50 -0.88 4.73
CA PHE A 26 4.79 0.37 5.00
C PHE A 26 3.28 0.12 5.18
N LEU A 27 2.62 -0.61 4.28
CA LEU A 27 1.20 -0.94 4.38
C LEU A 27 0.87 -1.68 5.67
N ILE A 28 1.66 -2.71 6.01
CA ILE A 28 1.46 -3.49 7.24
C ILE A 28 1.64 -2.60 8.49
N LYS A 29 2.67 -1.73 8.50
CA LYS A 29 2.94 -0.81 9.61
C LYS A 29 1.85 0.26 9.76
N ASP A 30 1.27 0.73 8.65
CA ASP A 30 0.13 1.64 8.67
C ASP A 30 -1.19 0.90 8.97
N GLY A 31 -1.13 -0.41 9.21
CA GLY A 31 -2.21 -1.27 9.69
C GLY A 31 -3.18 -1.73 8.60
N PHE A 32 -2.69 -1.89 7.38
CA PHE A 32 -3.38 -2.64 6.35
C PHE A 32 -3.11 -4.14 6.52
N THR A 33 -4.11 -4.95 6.19
CA THR A 33 -4.01 -6.41 6.19
C THR A 33 -4.01 -6.91 4.75
N MET A 34 -3.20 -7.93 4.44
CA MET A 34 -3.22 -8.57 3.14
C MET A 34 -4.55 -9.32 2.98
N PHE A 35 -5.29 -9.01 1.91
CA PHE A 35 -6.51 -9.74 1.54
C PHE A 35 -6.20 -10.79 0.47
N GLN A 36 -5.45 -10.38 -0.56
CA GLN A 36 -4.93 -11.23 -1.63
C GLN A 36 -3.55 -10.70 -2.03
N PHE A 37 -2.80 -11.47 -2.83
CA PHE A 37 -1.59 -10.95 -3.47
C PHE A 37 -1.89 -9.60 -4.17
N SER A 38 -1.04 -8.61 -3.90
CA SER A 38 -1.19 -7.23 -4.41
C SER A 38 -2.46 -6.47 -3.99
N ILE A 39 -3.24 -6.99 -3.03
CA ILE A 39 -4.46 -6.35 -2.53
C ILE A 39 -4.42 -6.27 -1.00
N TYR A 40 -4.43 -5.04 -0.47
CA TYR A 40 -4.38 -4.77 0.96
C TYR A 40 -5.59 -3.96 1.39
N VAL A 41 -6.11 -4.27 2.57
CA VAL A 41 -7.36 -3.67 3.08
C VAL A 41 -7.19 -3.11 4.48
N ARG A 42 -7.88 -2.00 4.76
CA ARG A 42 -7.95 -1.40 6.10
C ARG A 42 -9.36 -0.88 6.38
N HIS A 43 -9.87 -1.21 7.56
CA HIS A 43 -11.08 -0.60 8.07
C HIS A 43 -10.76 0.77 8.69
N CYS A 44 -11.51 1.79 8.28
CA CYS A 44 -11.44 3.15 8.83
C CYS A 44 -12.78 3.49 9.50
N SER A 45 -12.71 4.06 10.71
CA SER A 45 -13.89 4.43 11.49
C SER A 45 -14.61 5.67 10.97
N SER A 46 -13.93 6.55 10.22
CA SER A 46 -14.50 7.76 9.62
C SER A 46 -13.88 8.09 8.25
N MET A 47 -14.48 9.04 7.54
CA MET A 47 -13.97 9.54 6.26
C MET A 47 -12.64 10.29 6.44
N GLU A 48 -12.53 11.09 7.50
CA GLU A 48 -11.32 11.85 7.83
C GLU A 48 -10.15 10.90 8.08
N ASN A 49 -10.37 9.82 8.81
CA ASN A 49 -9.34 8.79 9.01
C ASN A 49 -8.94 8.15 7.67
N ALA A 50 -9.92 7.88 6.80
CA ALA A 50 -9.62 7.28 5.50
C ALA A 50 -8.80 8.21 4.59
N GLU A 51 -9.12 9.51 4.56
CA GLU A 51 -8.36 10.51 3.79
C GLU A 51 -6.92 10.68 4.29
N VAL A 52 -6.68 10.56 5.61
CA VAL A 52 -5.32 10.56 6.17
C VAL A 52 -4.52 9.36 5.63
N HIS A 53 -5.09 8.16 5.64
CA HIS A 53 -4.41 6.95 5.16
C HIS A 53 -4.22 6.98 3.64
N LYS A 54 -5.20 7.48 2.88
CA LYS A 54 -5.09 7.70 1.44
C LYS A 54 -3.92 8.61 1.07
N LYS A 55 -3.76 9.75 1.77
CA LYS A 55 -2.61 10.66 1.58
C LYS A 55 -1.28 9.99 1.92
N ARG A 56 -1.22 9.21 3.00
CA ARG A 56 -0.01 8.45 3.37
C ARG A 56 0.39 7.46 2.29
N ILE A 57 -0.56 6.71 1.74
CA ILE A 57 -0.30 5.77 0.63
C ILE A 57 0.30 6.52 -0.55
N HIS A 58 -0.32 7.62 -0.98
CA HIS A 58 0.13 8.39 -2.14
C HIS A 58 1.58 8.92 -1.97
N ASN A 59 1.93 9.38 -0.75
CA ASN A 59 3.26 9.89 -0.46
C ASN A 59 4.34 8.79 -0.33
N ASN A 60 3.94 7.53 -0.16
CA ASN A 60 4.86 6.39 0.01
C ASN A 60 4.84 5.46 -1.23
N LEU A 61 4.24 5.89 -2.34
CA LEU A 61 4.28 5.14 -3.57
C LEU A 61 5.73 5.03 -4.07
N PRO A 62 6.20 3.82 -4.44
CA PRO A 62 7.48 3.68 -5.08
C PRO A 62 7.47 4.38 -6.45
N ASN A 63 8.61 4.96 -6.85
CA ASN A 63 8.76 5.69 -8.12
C ASN A 63 8.51 4.83 -9.38
N THR A 64 8.45 3.52 -9.23
CA THR A 64 8.23 2.55 -10.31
C THR A 64 7.10 1.60 -9.95
N GLY A 65 6.14 1.44 -10.84
CA GLY A 65 4.95 0.61 -10.67
C GLY A 65 3.65 1.41 -10.84
N LYS A 66 2.51 0.73 -10.75
CA LYS A 66 1.17 1.33 -10.79
C LYS A 66 0.42 1.02 -9.49
N VAL A 67 -0.19 2.04 -8.88
CA VAL A 67 -1.02 1.94 -7.66
C VAL A 67 -2.27 2.78 -7.83
#